data_AF-A0A816C0H9-F1
#
_entry.id   AF-A0A816C0H9-F1
#
_cell.length_a   1.000
_cell.length_b   1.000
_cell.length_c   1.000
_cell.angle_alpha   90.00
_cell.angle_beta   90.00
_cell.angle_gamma   90.00
#
_symmetry.space_group_name_H-M   'P 1'
#
loop_
_entity.id
_entity.type
_entity.pdbx_description
1 polymer ?
#
loop_
_entity_poly.entity_id
_entity_poly.type
_entity_poly.pdbx_seq_one_letter_code
_entity_poly.pdbx_strand_id
1 'polypeptide(L)'
;MFWTIAVEFQFYLIFPFLNSTLIEKGISGLLPILGFTMVARISALLNGANVREFCYWTILGRLDQFIIGMIAAQVVRNLTIDDKRLGWGLLIGIPGMFMALFIFNRSGGWLSTDPWKIVWPPVEALLWGLIIVGYLVFMNSKENILLRAISSIVLPITISISTLSYHAIEKPFLELRHSYLMPTTHDNIVTDCSSNKL
;
A
#
# COMPACT_ATOMS: atom_id res chain seq x y z
N MET A 1 3.66 -8.64 -11.30
CA MET A 1 2.28 -8.55 -10.75
C MET A 1 2.10 -9.40 -9.50
N PHE A 2 2.60 -10.65 -9.42
CA PHE A 2 2.49 -11.45 -8.18
C PHE A 2 3.22 -10.85 -6.96
N TRP A 3 4.30 -10.12 -7.18
CA TRP A 3 5.08 -9.51 -6.11
C TRP A 3 4.32 -8.45 -5.30
N THR A 4 3.50 -7.61 -5.95
CA THR A 4 2.72 -6.58 -5.23
C THR A 4 1.66 -7.21 -4.33
N ILE A 5 0.99 -8.26 -4.80
CA ILE A 5 -0.02 -9.02 -4.02
C ILE A 5 0.62 -9.67 -2.78
N ALA A 6 1.81 -10.27 -2.92
CA ALA A 6 2.51 -10.87 -1.80
C ALA A 6 2.91 -9.84 -0.74
N VAL A 7 3.40 -8.68 -1.18
CA VAL A 7 3.77 -7.56 -0.29
C VAL A 7 2.54 -6.98 0.40
N GLU A 8 1.42 -6.82 -0.30
CA GLU A 8 0.15 -6.38 0.29
C GLU A 8 -0.31 -7.35 1.39
N PHE A 9 -0.28 -8.66 1.13
CA PHE A 9 -0.62 -9.68 2.11
C PHE A 9 0.25 -9.59 3.37
N GLN A 10 1.56 -9.39 3.21
CA GLN A 10 2.48 -9.17 4.32
C GLN A 10 2.11 -7.93 5.14
N PHE A 11 1.72 -6.83 4.49
CA PHE A 11 1.26 -5.63 5.20
C PHE A 11 -0.03 -5.86 5.98
N TYR A 12 -0.99 -6.64 5.45
CA TYR A 12 -2.19 -6.97 6.19
C TYR A 12 -1.90 -7.77 7.47
N LEU A 13 -0.89 -8.65 7.43
CA LEU A 13 -0.45 -9.40 8.62
C LEU A 13 0.30 -8.53 9.64
N ILE A 14 1.09 -7.56 9.17
CA ILE A 14 1.88 -6.67 10.04
C ILE A 14 1.00 -5.53 10.61
N PHE A 15 -0.04 -5.12 9.89
CA PHE A 15 -0.95 -4.04 10.26
C PHE A 15 -1.51 -4.10 11.68
N PRO A 16 -2.05 -5.23 12.21
CA PRO A 16 -2.57 -5.26 13.59
C PRO A 16 -1.51 -4.87 14.63
N PHE A 17 -0.25 -5.29 14.44
CA PHE A 17 0.84 -4.93 15.33
C PHE A 17 1.22 -3.44 15.24
N LEU A 18 1.26 -2.90 14.02
CA LEU A 18 1.52 -1.47 13.81
C LEU A 18 0.39 -0.61 14.40
N ASN A 19 -0.86 -1.03 14.20
CA ASN A 19 -2.02 -0.31 14.72
C ASN A 19 -2.10 -0.38 16.24
N SER A 20 -1.82 -1.54 16.85
CA SER A 20 -1.68 -1.67 18.31
C SER A 20 -0.59 -0.72 18.84
N THR A 21 0.59 -0.70 18.21
CA THR A 21 1.69 0.21 18.59
C THR A 21 1.28 1.69 18.47
N LEU A 22 0.56 2.05 17.40
CA LEU A 22 0.06 3.41 17.18
C LEU A 22 -0.97 3.82 18.23
N ILE A 23 -1.82 2.91 18.69
CA ILE A 23 -2.80 3.19 19.74
C ILE A 23 -2.12 3.40 21.09
N GLU A 24 -1.15 2.56 21.43
CA GLU A 24 -0.46 2.61 22.74
C GLU A 24 0.54 3.76 22.86
N LYS A 25 1.37 3.97 21.83
CA LYS A 25 2.51 4.91 21.85
C LYS A 25 2.34 6.11 20.92
N GLY A 26 1.25 6.17 20.16
CA GLY A 26 1.04 7.20 19.15
C GLY A 26 2.08 7.14 18.01
N ILE A 27 2.30 8.29 17.39
CA ILE A 27 3.26 8.45 16.28
C ILE A 27 4.69 8.11 16.73
N SER A 28 5.02 8.35 18.01
CA SER A 28 6.34 8.07 18.57
C SER A 28 6.71 6.59 18.55
N GLY A 29 5.73 5.68 18.56
CA GLY A 29 5.96 4.24 18.45
C GLY A 29 6.34 3.78 17.03
N LEU A 30 6.00 4.55 16.01
CA LEU A 30 6.27 4.21 14.61
C LEU A 30 7.65 4.72 14.14
N LEU A 31 8.16 5.80 14.72
CA LEU A 31 9.47 6.38 14.36
C LEU A 31 10.65 5.40 14.52
N PRO A 32 10.74 4.58 15.59
CA PRO A 32 11.79 3.57 15.70
C PRO A 32 11.74 2.53 14.58
N ILE A 33 10.55 2.18 14.08
CA ILE A 33 10.38 1.21 13.00
C ILE A 33 10.90 1.80 11.67
N LEU A 34 10.62 3.09 11.43
CA LEU A 34 11.19 3.83 10.30
C LEU A 34 12.73 3.97 10.41
N GLY A 35 13.24 4.17 11.62
CA GLY A 35 14.68 4.16 11.87
C GLY A 35 15.30 2.79 11.59
N PHE A 36 14.63 1.71 12.00
CA PHE A 36 15.07 0.34 11.76
C PHE A 36 15.14 0.00 10.27
N THR A 37 14.13 0.38 9.47
CA THR A 37 14.18 0.14 8.01
C THR A 37 15.35 0.87 7.37
N MET A 38 15.65 2.09 7.80
CA MET A 38 16.78 2.87 7.31
C MET A 38 18.13 2.24 7.67
N VAL A 39 18.30 1.81 8.92
CA VAL A 39 19.53 1.11 9.37
C VAL A 39 19.70 -0.20 8.62
N ALA A 40 18.64 -0.99 8.47
CA ALA A 40 18.67 -2.24 7.71
C ALA A 40 19.13 -2.01 6.26
N ARG A 41 18.66 -0.93 5.61
CA ARG A 41 19.11 -0.58 4.26
C ARG A 41 20.57 -0.16 4.21
N ILE A 42 21.03 0.67 5.15
CA ILE A 42 22.42 1.11 5.20
C ILE A 42 23.33 -0.10 5.40
N SER A 43 22.95 -1.02 6.29
CA SER A 43 23.68 -2.27 6.49
C SER A 43 23.72 -3.13 5.22
N ALA A 44 22.62 -3.25 4.48
CA ALA A 44 22.58 -3.97 3.21
C ALA A 44 23.52 -3.34 2.16
N LEU A 45 23.56 -2.01 2.08
CA LEU A 45 24.45 -1.28 1.19
C LEU A 45 25.92 -1.52 1.52
N LEU A 46 26.30 -1.52 2.81
CA LEU A 46 27.67 -1.83 3.25
C LEU A 46 28.10 -3.26 2.88
N ASN A 47 27.14 -4.18 2.76
CA ASN A 47 27.38 -5.55 2.29
C ASN A 47 27.40 -5.67 0.75
N GLY A 48 27.37 -4.56 0.02
CA GLY A 48 27.40 -4.53 -1.44
C GLY A 48 26.07 -4.88 -2.12
N ALA A 49 24.96 -4.85 -1.38
CA ALA A 49 23.65 -5.12 -1.95
C ALA A 49 23.24 -4.05 -2.97
N ASN A 50 22.51 -4.48 -3.99
CA ASN A 50 21.97 -3.55 -4.99
C ASN A 50 20.85 -2.68 -4.36
N VAL A 51 21.08 -1.37 -4.31
CA VAL A 51 20.14 -0.39 -3.72
C VAL A 51 18.74 -0.52 -4.31
N ARG A 52 18.65 -0.72 -5.63
CA ARG A 52 17.37 -0.83 -6.33
C ARG A 52 16.63 -2.09 -5.93
N GLU A 53 17.30 -3.23 -5.89
CA GLU A 53 16.63 -4.48 -5.50
C GLU A 53 16.10 -4.39 -4.08
N PHE A 54 16.91 -3.85 -3.17
CA PHE A 54 16.50 -3.70 -1.79
C PHE A 54 15.33 -2.71 -1.62
N CYS A 55 15.40 -1.53 -2.24
CA CYS A 55 14.37 -0.50 -2.08
C CYS A 55 13.05 -0.85 -2.77
N TYR A 56 13.09 -1.54 -3.92
CA TYR A 56 11.90 -1.79 -4.72
C TYR A 56 11.30 -3.17 -4.48
N TRP A 57 12.07 -4.20 -4.15
CA TRP A 57 11.60 -5.59 -4.10
C TRP A 57 11.47 -6.17 -2.69
N THR A 58 11.90 -5.44 -1.66
CA THR A 58 11.77 -5.91 -0.28
C THR A 58 10.61 -5.23 0.45
N ILE A 59 10.03 -5.96 1.41
CA ILE A 59 9.02 -5.41 2.33
C ILE A 59 9.57 -4.22 3.10
N LEU A 60 10.85 -4.26 3.49
CA LEU A 60 11.53 -3.18 4.20
C LEU A 60 11.63 -1.90 3.35
N GLY A 61 11.75 -2.03 2.02
CA GLY A 61 11.72 -0.93 1.06
C GLY A 61 10.40 -0.17 1.03
N ARG A 62 9.28 -0.88 1.24
CA ARG A 62 7.92 -0.33 1.14
C ARG A 62 7.28 0.01 2.48
N LEU A 63 7.80 -0.56 3.56
CA LEU A 63 7.30 -0.33 4.91
C LEU A 63 7.29 1.16 5.28
N ASP A 64 8.24 1.96 4.79
CA ASP A 64 8.28 3.40 5.02
C ASP A 64 7.04 4.11 4.45
N GLN A 65 6.64 3.77 3.23
CA GLN A 65 5.47 4.34 2.54
C GLN A 65 4.20 4.03 3.32
N PHE A 66 4.10 2.81 3.85
CA PHE A 66 2.98 2.39 4.67
C PHE A 66 2.94 3.14 6.02
N ILE A 67 4.06 3.19 6.74
CA ILE A 67 4.17 3.85 8.05
C ILE A 67 3.90 5.35 7.94
N ILE A 68 4.48 6.03 6.95
CA ILE A 68 4.26 7.47 6.74
C ILE A 68 2.79 7.73 6.38
N GLY A 69 2.15 6.82 5.64
CA GLY A 69 0.69 6.85 5.43
C GLY A 69 -0.10 6.77 6.73
N MET A 70 0.27 5.87 7.66
CA MET A 70 -0.36 5.78 8.98
C MET A 70 -0.17 7.06 9.81
N ILE A 71 1.02 7.65 9.76
CA ILE A 71 1.32 8.93 10.42
C ILE A 71 0.45 10.05 9.82
N ALA A 72 0.37 10.13 8.49
CA ALA A 72 -0.48 11.09 7.80
C ALA A 72 -1.96 10.96 8.19
N ALA A 73 -2.48 9.73 8.28
CA ALA A 73 -3.84 9.47 8.73
C ALA A 73 -4.07 9.94 10.18
N GLN A 74 -3.10 9.69 11.07
CA GLN A 74 -3.16 10.14 12.46
C GLN A 74 -3.14 11.66 12.58
N VAL A 75 -2.30 12.32 11.77
CA VAL A 75 -2.25 13.78 11.67
C VAL A 75 -3.64 14.29 11.29
N VAL A 76 -4.21 13.82 10.17
CA VAL A 76 -5.55 14.21 9.69
C VAL A 76 -6.64 14.00 10.74
N ARG A 77 -6.61 12.88 11.47
CA ARG A 77 -7.61 12.57 12.50
C ARG A 77 -7.58 13.56 13.67
N ASN A 78 -6.40 14.06 14.01
CA ASN A 78 -6.20 15.00 15.11
C ASN A 78 -6.29 16.46 14.66
N LEU A 79 -6.47 16.75 13.37
CA LEU A 79 -6.71 18.11 12.89
C LEU A 79 -8.09 18.61 13.33
N THR A 80 -8.12 19.70 14.08
CA THR A 80 -9.29 20.56 14.18
C THR A 80 -9.50 21.27 12.84
N ILE A 81 -10.71 21.20 12.30
CA ILE A 81 -11.13 21.55 10.91
C ILE A 81 -10.73 22.97 10.42
N ASP A 82 -10.17 23.83 11.27
CA ASP A 82 -9.82 25.22 10.93
C ASP A 82 -8.33 25.44 10.54
N ASP A 83 -7.51 24.39 10.51
CA ASP A 83 -6.10 24.48 10.15
C ASP A 83 -5.89 24.58 8.63
N LYS A 84 -6.32 25.72 8.05
CA LYS A 84 -6.14 26.06 6.62
C LYS A 84 -4.68 25.99 6.16
N ARG A 85 -3.72 26.03 7.08
CA ARG A 85 -2.28 25.89 6.82
C ARG A 85 -1.93 24.53 6.20
N LEU A 86 -2.59 23.44 6.60
CA LEU A 86 -2.33 22.12 6.03
C LEU A 86 -2.94 21.93 4.63
N GLY A 87 -3.93 22.75 4.24
CA GLY A 87 -4.45 22.79 2.87
C GLY A 87 -3.41 23.22 1.83
N TRP A 88 -2.40 23.99 2.24
CA TRP A 88 -1.23 24.30 1.39
C TRP A 88 -0.37 23.07 1.08
N GLY A 89 -0.60 21.95 1.76
CA GLY A 89 0.05 20.68 1.46
C GLY A 89 -0.12 20.24 0.01
N LEU A 90 -1.24 20.57 -0.65
CA LEU A 90 -1.39 20.32 -2.10
C LEU A 90 -0.48 21.22 -2.95
N LEU A 91 -0.42 22.50 -2.61
CA LEU A 91 0.36 23.50 -3.35
C LEU A 91 1.87 23.28 -3.22
N ILE A 92 2.32 22.67 -2.12
CA ILE A 92 3.72 22.29 -1.91
C ILE A 92 3.97 20.87 -2.42
N GLY A 93 3.06 19.94 -2.11
CA GLY A 93 3.23 18.52 -2.38
C GLY A 93 3.24 18.17 -3.86
N ILE A 94 2.32 18.74 -4.66
CA ILE A 94 2.24 18.43 -6.10
C ILE A 94 3.49 18.92 -6.83
N PRO A 95 3.87 20.22 -6.78
CA PRO A 95 5.11 20.69 -7.41
C PRO A 95 6.34 20.03 -6.82
N GLY A 96 6.35 19.77 -5.51
CA GLY A 96 7.43 19.04 -4.83
C GLY A 96 7.62 17.63 -5.38
N MET A 97 6.53 16.89 -5.62
CA MET A 97 6.57 15.57 -6.22
C MET A 97 7.05 15.61 -7.67
N PHE A 98 6.54 16.54 -8.48
CA PHE A 98 7.02 16.72 -9.85
C PHE A 98 8.51 17.07 -9.91
N MET A 99 8.97 17.96 -9.03
CA MET A 99 10.39 18.34 -8.94
C MET A 99 11.26 17.17 -8.46
N ALA A 100 10.81 16.41 -7.46
CA ALA A 100 11.51 15.23 -6.98
C ALA A 100 11.65 14.19 -8.10
N LEU A 101 10.58 13.92 -8.84
CA LEU A 101 10.61 13.02 -10.01
C LEU A 101 11.52 13.55 -11.12
N PHE A 102 11.53 14.86 -11.36
CA PHE A 102 12.41 15.48 -12.34
C PHE A 102 13.89 15.28 -11.96
N ILE A 103 14.25 15.54 -10.71
CA ILE A 103 15.60 15.30 -10.18
C ILE A 103 15.95 13.81 -10.29
N PHE A 104 15.03 12.94 -9.88
CA PHE A 104 15.21 11.48 -9.95
C PHE A 104 15.47 11.02 -11.38
N ASN A 105 14.68 11.49 -12.35
CA ASN A 105 14.89 11.18 -13.77
C ASN A 105 16.22 11.72 -14.30
N ARG A 106 16.60 12.95 -13.93
CA ARG A 106 17.87 13.55 -14.31
C ARG A 106 19.07 12.77 -13.77
N SER A 107 18.94 12.19 -12.58
CA SER A 107 19.94 11.32 -11.92
C SER A 107 19.96 9.86 -12.43
N GLY A 108 19.60 9.64 -13.69
CA GLY A 108 19.60 8.30 -14.31
C GLY A 108 18.39 7.43 -13.95
N GLY A 109 17.36 8.01 -13.32
CA GLY A 109 16.05 7.39 -13.13
C GLY A 109 16.11 6.03 -12.43
N TRP A 110 15.24 5.12 -12.87
CA TRP A 110 15.14 3.76 -12.30
C TRP A 110 16.34 2.85 -12.62
N LEU A 111 17.09 3.14 -13.69
CA LEU A 111 18.17 2.27 -14.16
C LEU A 111 19.46 2.45 -13.35
N SER A 112 19.76 3.66 -12.88
CA SER A 112 20.94 3.92 -12.06
C SER A 112 20.78 3.38 -10.63
N THR A 113 21.86 2.82 -10.07
CA THR A 113 21.93 2.21 -8.74
C THR A 113 22.72 3.07 -7.75
N ASP A 114 22.67 4.39 -7.91
CA ASP A 114 23.42 5.31 -7.05
C ASP A 114 23.06 5.15 -5.55
N PRO A 115 24.05 5.17 -4.64
CA PRO A 115 23.85 4.96 -3.20
C PRO A 115 22.81 5.88 -2.54
N TRP A 116 22.70 7.13 -2.99
CA TRP A 116 21.78 8.12 -2.39
C TRP A 116 20.30 7.73 -2.56
N LYS A 117 19.97 6.87 -3.53
CA LYS A 117 18.59 6.39 -3.79
C LYS A 117 18.02 5.55 -2.65
N ILE A 118 18.84 5.16 -1.67
CA ILE A 118 18.40 4.52 -0.43
C ILE A 118 17.37 5.35 0.36
N VAL A 119 17.46 6.69 0.26
CA VAL A 119 16.57 7.66 0.91
C VAL A 119 15.35 7.96 0.03
N TRP A 120 15.29 7.47 -1.20
CA TRP A 120 14.21 7.78 -2.12
C TRP A 120 12.82 7.29 -1.63
N PRO A 121 12.66 6.04 -1.14
CA PRO A 121 11.35 5.56 -0.68
C PRO A 121 10.71 6.41 0.43
N PRO A 122 11.42 6.84 1.50
CA PRO A 122 10.83 7.71 2.52
C PRO A 122 10.56 9.13 2.00
N VAL A 123 11.37 9.66 1.07
CA VAL A 123 11.09 10.97 0.43
C VAL A 123 9.81 10.91 -0.39
N GLU A 124 9.65 9.87 -1.22
CA GLU A 124 8.43 9.62 -1.99
C GLU A 124 7.21 9.50 -1.07
N ALA A 125 7.34 8.73 0.02
CA ALA A 125 6.30 8.57 1.02
C ALA A 125 5.87 9.90 1.66
N LEU A 126 6.83 10.76 2.03
CA LEU A 126 6.55 12.06 2.63
C LEU A 126 5.83 13.00 1.66
N LEU A 127 6.26 13.05 0.39
CA LEU A 127 5.65 13.89 -0.64
C LEU A 127 4.22 13.45 -0.94
N TRP A 128 3.99 12.15 -1.11
CA TRP A 128 2.64 11.62 -1.27
C TRP A 128 1.79 11.82 -0.03
N GLY A 129 2.34 11.61 1.16
CA GLY A 129 1.67 11.89 2.43
C GLY A 129 1.21 13.34 2.52
N LEU A 130 2.06 14.30 2.14
CA LEU A 130 1.71 15.72 2.12
C LEU A 130 0.59 16.04 1.13
N ILE A 131 0.61 15.44 -0.07
CA ILE A 131 -0.45 15.56 -1.07
C ILE A 131 -1.77 15.02 -0.49
N ILE A 132 -1.76 13.83 0.13
CA ILE A 132 -2.95 13.19 0.69
C ILE A 132 -3.52 14.04 1.84
N VAL A 133 -2.68 14.50 2.77
CA VAL A 133 -3.11 15.35 3.89
C VAL A 133 -3.72 16.66 3.35
N GLY A 134 -3.04 17.32 2.41
CA GLY A 134 -3.55 18.53 1.78
C GLY A 134 -4.88 18.29 1.06
N TYR A 135 -4.99 17.17 0.34
CA TYR A 135 -6.22 16.76 -0.34
C TYR A 135 -7.37 16.56 0.63
N LEU A 136 -7.16 15.82 1.72
CA LEU A 136 -8.19 15.54 2.72
C LEU A 136 -8.66 16.81 3.44
N VAL A 137 -7.73 17.71 3.80
CA VAL A 137 -8.07 19.00 4.41
C VAL A 137 -8.86 19.89 3.44
N PHE A 138 -8.42 19.94 2.17
CA PHE A 138 -9.13 20.68 1.12
C PHE A 138 -10.55 20.13 0.88
N MET A 139 -10.70 18.81 0.83
CA MET A 139 -11.99 18.14 0.64
C MET A 139 -12.94 18.31 1.83
N ASN A 140 -12.42 18.33 3.06
CA ASN A 140 -13.24 18.44 4.27
C ASN A 140 -13.69 19.88 4.59
N SER A 141 -13.30 20.87 3.78
CA SER A 141 -13.82 22.24 3.92
C SER A 141 -15.32 22.27 3.63
N LYS A 142 -16.10 22.75 4.62
CA LYS A 142 -17.57 22.76 4.60
C LYS A 142 -18.18 23.53 3.42
N GLU A 143 -17.42 24.40 2.76
CA GLU A 143 -17.87 25.31 1.72
C GLU A 143 -17.83 24.70 0.30
N ASN A 144 -17.24 23.52 0.12
CA ASN A 144 -16.99 22.94 -1.20
C ASN A 144 -18.19 22.13 -1.74
N ILE A 145 -19.29 22.80 -2.08
CA ILE A 145 -20.51 22.21 -2.66
C ILE A 145 -20.23 21.51 -3.99
N LEU A 146 -19.38 22.09 -4.84
CA LEU A 146 -19.01 21.53 -6.14
C LEU A 146 -18.32 20.15 -6.01
N LEU A 147 -17.39 20.01 -5.06
CA LEU A 147 -16.68 18.76 -4.84
C LEU A 147 -17.58 17.67 -4.23
N ARG A 148 -18.54 18.07 -3.40
CA ARG A 148 -19.59 17.14 -2.91
C ARG A 148 -20.47 16.66 -4.05
N ALA A 149 -20.88 17.56 -4.95
CA ALA A 149 -21.65 17.19 -6.14
C ALA A 149 -20.85 16.24 -7.05
N ILE A 150 -19.57 16.54 -7.31
CA ILE A 150 -18.68 15.67 -8.08
C ILE A 150 -18.57 14.29 -7.40
N SER A 151 -18.30 14.23 -6.10
CA SER A 151 -18.20 12.96 -5.37
C SER A 151 -19.49 12.14 -5.42
N SER A 152 -20.65 12.80 -5.40
CA SER A 152 -21.96 12.13 -5.50
C SER A 152 -22.21 11.49 -6.86
N ILE A 153 -21.54 11.98 -7.91
CA ILE A 153 -21.62 11.45 -9.28
C ILE A 153 -20.52 10.41 -9.54
N VAL A 154 -19.30 10.67 -9.08
CA VAL A 154 -18.15 9.78 -9.30
C VAL A 154 -18.35 8.43 -8.63
N LEU A 155 -18.82 8.38 -7.38
CA LEU A 155 -19.03 7.13 -6.65
C LEU A 155 -19.96 6.14 -7.38
N PRO A 156 -21.19 6.50 -7.78
CA PRO A 156 -22.07 5.57 -8.50
C PRO A 156 -21.50 5.19 -9.87
N ILE A 157 -20.78 6.08 -10.55
CA ILE A 157 -20.12 5.75 -11.82
C ILE A 157 -19.04 4.68 -11.58
N THR A 158 -18.17 4.87 -10.59
CA THR A 158 -17.12 3.90 -10.24
C THR A 158 -17.71 2.54 -9.87
N ILE A 159 -18.77 2.53 -9.05
CA ILE A 159 -19.48 1.29 -8.69
C ILE A 159 -20.10 0.63 -9.94
N SER A 160 -20.70 1.42 -10.83
CA SER A 160 -21.31 0.92 -12.06
C SER A 160 -20.28 0.29 -12.99
N ILE A 161 -19.15 0.97 -13.22
CA ILE A 161 -18.04 0.45 -14.05
C ILE A 161 -17.46 -0.83 -13.42
N SER A 162 -17.23 -0.83 -12.11
CA SER A 162 -16.73 -2.00 -11.39
C SER A 162 -17.71 -3.19 -11.51
N THR A 163 -19.01 -2.95 -11.36
CA THR A 163 -20.06 -3.97 -11.49
C THR A 163 -20.13 -4.52 -12.92
N LEU A 164 -20.03 -3.65 -13.92
CA LEU A 164 -20.00 -4.05 -15.33
C LEU A 164 -18.76 -4.90 -15.63
N SER A 165 -17.59 -4.50 -15.14
CA SER A 165 -16.35 -5.26 -15.32
C SER A 165 -16.42 -6.64 -14.70
N TYR A 166 -17.00 -6.75 -13.50
CA TYR A 166 -17.23 -8.04 -12.84
C TYR A 166 -18.13 -8.96 -13.69
N HIS A 167 -19.25 -8.44 -14.20
CA HIS A 167 -20.19 -9.25 -14.96
C HIS A 167 -19.71 -9.60 -16.38
N ALA A 168 -18.99 -8.68 -17.03
CA ALA A 168 -18.52 -8.87 -18.40
C ALA A 168 -17.27 -9.75 -18.47
N ILE A 169 -16.40 -9.69 -17.46
CA ILE A 169 -15.08 -10.35 -17.49
C ILE A 169 -14.96 -11.39 -16.39
N GLU A 170 -15.07 -11.00 -15.12
CA GLU A 170 -14.72 -11.91 -14.02
C GLU A 170 -15.67 -13.10 -13.90
N LYS A 171 -16.99 -12.87 -14.02
CA LYS A 171 -18.01 -13.92 -13.91
C LYS A 171 -17.86 -15.05 -14.96
N PRO A 172 -17.75 -14.78 -16.28
CA PRO A 172 -17.58 -15.85 -17.26
C PRO A 172 -16.24 -16.60 -17.09
N PHE A 173 -15.17 -15.92 -16.69
CA PHE A 173 -13.90 -16.59 -16.38
C PHE A 173 -13.98 -17.49 -15.14
N LEU A 174 -14.74 -17.09 -14.12
CA LEU A 174 -14.99 -17.92 -12.94
C LEU A 174 -15.83 -19.16 -13.26
N GLU A 175 -16.80 -19.05 -14.15
CA GLU A 175 -17.62 -20.18 -14.62
C GLU A 175 -16.79 -21.22 -15.41
N LEU A 176 -15.69 -20.79 -16.06
CA LEU A 176 -14.77 -21.67 -16.79
C LEU A 176 -13.73 -22.37 -15.89
N ARG A 177 -13.69 -22.07 -14.59
CA ARG A 177 -12.71 -22.66 -13.66
C ARG A 177 -13.10 -24.12 -13.34
N HIS A 178 -12.24 -25.07 -13.70
CA HIS A 178 -12.37 -26.47 -13.28
C HIS A 178 -12.22 -26.64 -11.77
N SER A 179 -13.01 -27.56 -11.19
CA SER A 179 -12.92 -27.94 -9.78
C SER A 179 -11.57 -28.60 -9.49
N TYR A 180 -10.78 -28.03 -8.58
CA TYR A 180 -9.47 -28.54 -8.15
C TYR A 180 -9.55 -29.61 -7.06
N LEU A 181 -10.77 -30.02 -6.68
CA LEU A 181 -10.97 -31.12 -5.75
C LEU A 181 -10.70 -32.42 -6.51
N MET A 182 -9.48 -32.94 -6.37
CA MET A 182 -9.19 -34.33 -6.72
C MET A 182 -10.16 -35.22 -5.92
N PRO A 183 -10.77 -36.26 -6.52
CA PRO A 183 -11.58 -37.19 -5.78
C PRO A 183 -10.68 -37.89 -4.74
N THR A 184 -10.89 -37.58 -3.46
CA THR A 184 -10.28 -38.33 -2.36
C THR A 184 -10.73 -39.78 -2.46
N THR A 185 -9.84 -40.64 -2.96
CA THR A 185 -10.04 -42.09 -3.07
C THR A 185 -9.88 -42.74 -1.68
N HIS A 186 -10.70 -42.33 -0.71
CA HIS A 186 -10.69 -42.92 0.63
C HIS A 186 -11.92 -43.78 0.97
N ASP A 187 -12.93 -43.84 0.09
CA ASP A 187 -14.18 -44.58 0.39
C ASP A 187 -14.20 -46.05 -0.09
N ASN A 188 -13.15 -46.56 -0.74
CA ASN A 188 -13.16 -47.91 -1.32
C ASN A 188 -12.37 -48.98 -0.56
N ILE A 189 -11.78 -48.68 0.60
CA ILE A 189 -10.94 -49.67 1.33
C ILE A 189 -11.76 -50.48 2.38
N VAL A 190 -12.97 -50.03 2.75
CA VAL A 190 -13.74 -50.71 3.83
C VAL A 190 -14.64 -51.84 3.32
N THR A 191 -14.96 -51.90 2.03
CA THR A 191 -15.94 -52.87 1.50
C THR A 191 -15.34 -54.23 1.08
N ASP A 192 -14.02 -54.37 0.93
CA ASP A 192 -13.41 -55.60 0.39
C ASP A 192 -12.99 -56.63 1.47
N CYS A 193 -13.12 -56.31 2.76
CA CYS A 193 -12.76 -57.24 3.85
C CYS A 193 -13.90 -58.19 4.30
N SER A 194 -15.09 -58.16 3.70
CA SER A 194 -16.23 -59.00 4.15
C SER A 194 -16.59 -60.19 3.26
N SER A 195 -15.96 -60.37 2.09
CA SER A 195 -16.36 -61.42 1.12
C SER A 195 -15.50 -62.68 1.12
N ASN A 196 -14.76 -62.98 2.19
CA ASN A 196 -13.99 -64.23 2.29
C ASN A 196 -14.34 -64.99 3.59
N LYS A 197 -15.57 -65.51 3.65
CA LYS A 197 -15.93 -66.64 4.51
C LYS A 197 -16.92 -67.55 3.78
N LEU A 198 -16.46 -68.79 3.62
CA LEU A 198 -17.13 -70.04 3.21
C LEU A 198 -17.27 -70.28 1.71
#